data_AF-A0A7S0H977-F1
#
_entry.id   AF-A0A7S0H977-F1
#
_cell.length_a   1.000
_cell.length_b   1.000
_cell.length_c   1.000
_cell.angle_alpha   90.00
_cell.angle_beta   90.00
_cell.angle_gamma   90.00
#
_symmetry.space_group_name_H-M   'P 1'
#
loop_
_entity.id
_entity.type
_entity.pdbx_description
1 polymer ?
#
loop_
_entity_poly.entity_id
_entity_poly.type
_entity_poly.pdbx_seq_one_letter_code
_entity_poly.pdbx_strand_id
1 'polypeptide(L)'
;RKSRLWERACVDTSAVVHIRSTKTFSSRKSPQNALGFRTEPVYNRSNEFKTTRRRMSDNKQDNPPTIPPIFIGPSGAPTSNASPMLKSLRSLDKKNIIGSFIDAGRFTVRINSGILASLGSRIVRSAPAANYILIADREVAREHIDALMSSMHALNRRVNLKILPAGEVTRSRRTKEQIEDWMVTTGCTKNTCIISMGGKILQDVCGFIAVTYMMGLPLIIIPTTLDAMLECSLKRKIAIPIGDGKSVIGTEITPSAVFIDLQTLKNASPRQLRDGIALAIRTGIASDRTLFVLIDENAHLIQQYDVTIFSKVIHR
;
A
#
# COMPACT_ATOMS: atom_id res chain seq x y z
N ARG A 1 5.61 -9.34 -34.21
CA ARG A 1 6.29 -10.35 -33.35
C ARG A 1 6.08 -10.06 -31.86
N LYS A 2 6.28 -8.82 -31.37
CA LYS A 2 6.06 -8.42 -29.96
C LYS A 2 4.60 -8.47 -29.47
N SER A 3 3.61 -8.17 -30.33
CA SER A 3 2.17 -8.32 -30.00
C SER A 3 1.80 -9.75 -29.62
N ARG A 4 2.28 -10.73 -30.40
CA ARG A 4 2.04 -12.16 -30.16
C ARG A 4 2.74 -12.69 -28.90
N LEU A 5 3.87 -12.10 -28.49
CA LEU A 5 4.56 -12.46 -27.24
C LEU A 5 3.76 -11.98 -26.02
N TRP A 6 3.24 -10.75 -26.06
CA TRP A 6 2.37 -10.24 -25.01
C TRP A 6 1.05 -11.03 -24.91
N GLU A 7 0.40 -11.28 -26.05
CA GLU A 7 -0.83 -12.11 -26.10
C GLU A 7 -0.59 -13.51 -25.51
N ARG A 8 0.54 -14.16 -25.83
CA ARG A 8 0.92 -15.45 -25.22
C ARG A 8 1.15 -15.35 -23.72
N ALA A 9 1.87 -14.32 -23.25
CA ALA A 9 2.12 -14.11 -21.83
C ALA A 9 0.83 -13.88 -21.02
N CYS A 10 -0.14 -13.13 -21.57
CA CYS A 10 -1.44 -12.92 -20.93
C CYS A 10 -2.26 -14.22 -20.84
N VAL A 11 -2.27 -15.02 -21.91
CA VAL A 11 -2.99 -16.30 -21.97
C VAL A 11 -2.43 -17.29 -20.94
N ASP A 12 -1.11 -17.37 -20.79
CA ASP A 12 -0.48 -18.27 -19.81
C ASP A 12 -0.74 -17.84 -18.36
N THR A 13 -0.80 -16.52 -18.06
CA THR A 13 -1.14 -16.04 -16.70
C THR A 13 -2.60 -16.26 -16.30
N SER A 14 -3.52 -16.34 -17.27
CA SER A 14 -4.94 -16.60 -17.03
C SER A 14 -5.20 -18.03 -16.53
N ALA A 15 -4.26 -18.95 -16.76
CA ALA A 15 -4.32 -20.34 -16.30
C ALA A 15 -3.79 -20.56 -14.87
N VAL A 16 -3.16 -19.57 -14.24
CA VAL A 16 -2.46 -19.73 -12.94
C VAL A 16 -3.31 -19.29 -11.73
N VAL A 17 -4.56 -18.82 -11.92
CA VAL A 17 -5.43 -18.34 -10.83
C VAL A 17 -6.37 -19.43 -10.24
N HIS A 18 -6.18 -20.71 -10.57
CA HIS A 18 -6.89 -21.81 -9.91
C HIS A 18 -5.95 -22.83 -9.27
N ILE A 19 -5.35 -22.46 -8.13
CA ILE A 19 -4.89 -23.45 -7.15
C ILE A 19 -6.02 -23.70 -6.16
N ARG A 20 -6.82 -24.74 -6.44
CA ARG A 20 -7.73 -25.36 -5.49
C ARG A 20 -6.92 -26.01 -4.37
N SER A 21 -7.07 -25.50 -3.15
CA SER A 21 -6.62 -26.20 -1.94
C SER A 21 -7.56 -27.36 -1.63
N THR A 22 -7.25 -28.55 -2.13
CA THR A 22 -7.79 -29.81 -1.60
C THR A 22 -6.63 -30.68 -1.12
N LYS A 23 -6.37 -30.64 0.18
CA LYS A 23 -5.69 -31.74 0.87
C LYS A 23 -6.68 -32.37 1.84
N THR A 24 -7.22 -33.51 1.41
CA THR A 24 -7.80 -34.55 2.25
C THR A 24 -6.75 -35.03 3.24
N PHE A 25 -7.11 -35.13 4.53
CA PHE A 25 -6.28 -35.81 5.53
C PHE A 25 -7.06 -36.98 6.10
N SER A 26 -6.54 -38.18 5.91
CA SER A 26 -7.11 -39.43 6.37
C SER A 26 -6.87 -39.62 7.88
N SER A 27 -7.84 -40.27 8.52
CA SER A 27 -7.84 -40.68 9.91
C SER A 27 -6.71 -41.68 10.26
N ARG A 28 -6.16 -41.55 11.48
CA ARG A 28 -5.74 -42.67 12.34
C ARG A 28 -5.76 -42.24 13.81
N LYS A 29 -6.20 -43.15 14.67
CA LYS A 29 -6.67 -42.99 16.07
C LYS A 29 -5.54 -43.08 17.12
N SER A 30 -5.65 -42.22 18.16
CA SER A 30 -5.53 -42.45 19.64
C SER A 30 -4.24 -43.03 20.27
N PRO A 31 -4.01 -42.99 21.62
CA PRO A 31 -4.86 -42.50 22.73
C PRO A 31 -4.17 -41.67 23.87
N GLN A 32 -5.03 -41.01 24.66
CA GLN A 32 -5.02 -40.80 26.12
C GLN A 32 -3.77 -40.24 26.85
N ASN A 33 -3.95 -39.09 27.52
CA ASN A 33 -3.69 -39.01 28.96
C ASN A 33 -4.49 -37.86 29.61
N ALA A 34 -5.08 -38.19 30.74
CA ALA A 34 -5.94 -37.38 31.59
C ALA A 34 -5.12 -36.65 32.68
N LEU A 35 -5.59 -35.46 33.07
CA LEU A 35 -5.39 -34.71 34.32
C LEU A 35 -6.09 -33.35 34.06
N GLY A 36 -7.11 -32.85 34.75
CA GLY A 36 -7.70 -33.14 36.05
C GLY A 36 -7.91 -31.78 36.76
N PHE A 37 -9.19 -31.37 36.90
CA PHE A 37 -9.72 -30.36 37.86
C PHE A 37 -9.33 -28.87 37.61
N ARG A 38 -10.14 -27.82 37.83
CA ARG A 38 -11.55 -27.59 38.26
C ARG A 38 -11.75 -26.06 38.16
N THR A 39 -12.91 -25.56 37.70
CA THR A 39 -13.57 -24.37 38.29
C THR A 39 -15.03 -24.33 37.82
N GLU A 40 -15.93 -24.20 38.79
CA GLU A 40 -17.39 -24.18 38.64
C GLU A 40 -17.95 -22.83 38.10
N PRO A 41 -19.24 -22.81 37.68
CA PRO A 41 -19.83 -21.74 36.88
C PRO A 41 -20.65 -20.74 37.70
N VAL A 42 -20.69 -19.47 37.31
CA VAL A 42 -21.64 -18.49 37.89
C VAL A 42 -22.20 -17.53 36.82
N TYR A 43 -23.47 -17.79 36.54
CA TYR A 43 -24.58 -16.85 36.35
C TYR A 43 -24.83 -16.14 35.00
N ASN A 44 -25.93 -16.61 34.41
CA ASN A 44 -26.69 -16.07 33.31
C ASN A 44 -27.73 -15.06 33.87
N ARG A 45 -27.89 -13.88 33.27
CA ARG A 45 -29.12 -13.09 33.42
C ARG A 45 -29.60 -12.56 32.08
N SER A 46 -30.65 -13.24 31.62
CA SER A 46 -31.69 -12.75 30.74
C SER A 46 -32.30 -11.44 31.25
N ASN A 47 -32.68 -10.56 30.32
CA ASN A 47 -33.85 -9.71 30.51
C ASN A 47 -34.65 -9.67 29.20
N GLU A 48 -35.79 -10.38 29.26
CA GLU A 48 -36.92 -10.23 28.37
C GLU A 48 -37.51 -8.82 28.51
N PHE A 49 -37.91 -8.19 27.40
CA PHE A 49 -38.96 -7.17 27.44
C PHE A 49 -40.11 -7.65 26.55
N LYS A 50 -41.22 -8.03 27.22
CA LYS A 50 -42.51 -8.34 26.62
C LYS A 50 -43.29 -7.05 26.36
N THR A 51 -43.63 -6.86 25.09
CA THR A 51 -44.93 -6.43 24.53
C THR A 51 -45.88 -5.57 25.37
N THR A 52 -46.22 -4.41 24.82
CA THR A 52 -47.53 -3.75 25.02
C THR A 52 -48.17 -3.48 23.65
N ARG A 53 -49.28 -4.17 23.36
CA ARG A 53 -50.19 -3.91 22.24
C ARG A 53 -51.07 -2.71 22.59
N ARG A 54 -51.18 -1.73 21.68
CA ARG A 54 -52.40 -0.92 21.49
C ARG A 54 -52.74 -0.92 20.00
N ARG A 55 -53.96 -1.36 19.68
CA ARG A 55 -54.60 -1.27 18.36
C ARG A 55 -55.32 0.08 18.23
N MET A 56 -55.23 0.69 17.05
CA MET A 56 -56.30 1.37 16.27
C MET A 56 -55.60 2.00 15.05
N SER A 57 -55.72 1.36 13.87
CA SER A 57 -56.63 1.72 12.76
C SER A 57 -56.20 2.99 12.01
N ASP A 58 -55.68 2.83 10.79
CA ASP A 58 -56.43 3.23 9.58
C ASP A 58 -55.65 2.92 8.30
N ASN A 59 -56.43 2.58 7.28
CA ASN A 59 -56.04 2.23 5.91
C ASN A 59 -55.18 3.30 5.24
N LYS A 60 -54.12 2.88 4.55
CA LYS A 60 -53.81 3.28 3.17
C LYS A 60 -52.75 2.34 2.58
N GLN A 61 -53.01 1.92 1.36
CA GLN A 61 -52.37 0.83 0.66
C GLN A 61 -51.43 1.45 -0.37
N ASP A 62 -50.16 1.65 -0.01
CA ASP A 62 -49.14 2.19 -0.90
C ASP A 62 -48.25 1.05 -1.41
N ASN A 63 -48.37 0.77 -2.72
CA ASN A 63 -47.52 -0.17 -3.45
C ASN A 63 -46.07 0.35 -3.56
N PRO A 64 -45.04 -0.53 -3.55
CA PRO A 64 -43.65 -0.12 -3.73
C PRO A 64 -43.39 0.35 -5.18
N PRO A 65 -42.47 1.32 -5.40
CA PRO A 65 -42.23 1.86 -6.73
C PRO A 65 -41.52 0.85 -7.64
N THR A 66 -42.13 0.62 -8.79
CA THR A 66 -41.63 -0.21 -9.90
C THR A 66 -40.43 0.46 -10.58
N ILE A 67 -39.31 -0.24 -10.65
CA ILE A 67 -38.10 0.16 -11.39
C ILE A 67 -38.38 -0.03 -12.89
N PRO A 68 -38.15 0.97 -13.77
CA PRO A 68 -38.36 0.78 -15.20
C PRO A 68 -37.25 -0.09 -15.81
N PRO A 69 -37.56 -0.92 -16.83
CA PRO A 69 -36.57 -1.80 -17.45
C PRO A 69 -35.54 -0.99 -18.26
N ILE A 70 -34.26 -1.35 -18.10
CA ILE A 70 -33.16 -0.82 -18.89
C ILE A 70 -33.28 -1.37 -20.32
N PHE A 71 -33.51 -0.48 -21.27
CA PHE A 71 -33.55 -0.77 -22.70
C PHE A 71 -32.12 -0.98 -23.22
N ILE A 72 -31.77 -2.19 -23.65
CA ILE A 72 -30.52 -2.46 -24.39
C ILE A 72 -30.85 -2.40 -25.88
N GLY A 73 -30.56 -1.26 -26.52
CA GLY A 73 -30.56 -1.13 -27.98
C GLY A 73 -29.23 -1.57 -28.59
N PRO A 74 -29.20 -2.03 -29.86
CA PRO A 74 -27.99 -2.54 -30.50
C PRO A 74 -27.15 -1.44 -31.17
N SER A 75 -25.83 -1.65 -31.14
CA SER A 75 -24.78 -1.21 -32.09
C SER A 75 -24.44 0.28 -32.23
N GLY A 76 -23.16 0.57 -31.97
CA GLY A 76 -22.47 1.79 -32.40
C GLY A 76 -20.99 1.71 -32.05
N ALA A 77 -20.14 1.32 -33.01
CA ALA A 77 -18.69 1.31 -32.83
C ALA A 77 -18.17 2.73 -32.57
N PRO A 78 -17.36 2.99 -31.53
CA PRO A 78 -16.76 4.31 -31.35
C PRO A 78 -15.59 4.48 -32.31
N THR A 79 -15.77 5.41 -33.23
CA THR A 79 -14.77 5.95 -34.15
C THR A 79 -13.61 6.59 -33.38
N SER A 80 -12.45 6.53 -34.03
CA SER A 80 -11.16 7.02 -33.59
C SER A 80 -11.19 8.46 -33.05
N ASN A 81 -11.06 8.62 -31.74
CA ASN A 81 -10.47 9.80 -31.13
C ASN A 81 -9.74 9.36 -29.86
N ALA A 82 -8.43 9.19 -30.00
CA ALA A 82 -7.52 8.90 -28.91
C ALA A 82 -7.70 9.93 -27.78
N SER A 83 -7.94 9.45 -26.55
CA SER A 83 -8.07 10.26 -25.34
C SER A 83 -6.88 11.22 -25.18
N PRO A 84 -7.05 12.41 -24.57
CA PRO A 84 -5.99 13.42 -24.42
C PRO A 84 -4.70 12.92 -23.74
N MET A 85 -4.72 11.78 -23.03
CA MET A 85 -3.53 11.06 -22.55
C MET A 85 -2.56 10.64 -23.68
N LEU A 86 -3.07 10.25 -24.85
CA LEU A 86 -2.26 9.72 -25.96
C LEU A 86 -1.51 10.81 -26.74
N LYS A 87 -1.93 12.07 -26.65
CA LYS A 87 -1.20 13.20 -27.26
C LYS A 87 0.02 13.64 -26.43
N SER A 88 0.03 13.38 -25.13
CA SER A 88 1.20 13.63 -24.27
C SER A 88 2.36 12.66 -24.56
N LEU A 89 2.05 11.48 -25.12
CA LEU A 89 3.00 10.38 -25.35
C LEU A 89 3.98 10.57 -26.52
N ARG A 90 3.77 11.53 -27.43
CA ARG A 90 4.69 11.77 -28.56
C ARG A 90 5.77 12.82 -28.29
N SER A 91 5.81 13.39 -27.09
CA SER A 91 6.85 14.35 -26.67
C SER A 91 7.90 13.75 -25.72
N LEU A 92 7.82 12.46 -25.40
CA LEU A 92 8.69 11.76 -24.45
C LEU A 92 10.02 11.31 -25.05
N ASP A 93 10.58 12.10 -25.96
CA ASP A 93 11.96 11.95 -26.41
C ASP A 93 12.89 12.79 -25.50
N LYS A 94 13.80 12.09 -24.81
CA LYS A 94 15.09 12.57 -24.26
C LYS A 94 15.18 13.38 -22.94
N LYS A 95 14.25 13.29 -21.99
CA LYS A 95 14.53 13.79 -20.61
C LYS A 95 14.28 12.74 -19.54
N ASN A 96 15.29 12.55 -18.68
CA ASN A 96 15.18 11.77 -17.44
C ASN A 96 13.90 12.19 -16.69
N ILE A 97 13.09 11.21 -16.28
CA ILE A 97 11.82 11.43 -15.55
C ILE A 97 12.07 11.90 -14.09
N ILE A 98 13.33 12.10 -13.73
CA ILE A 98 13.77 12.74 -12.49
C ILE A 98 13.13 14.13 -12.39
N GLY A 99 12.32 14.33 -11.34
CA GLY A 99 11.55 15.55 -11.12
C GLY A 99 10.06 15.43 -11.50
N SER A 100 9.59 14.24 -11.88
CA SER A 100 8.18 14.04 -12.22
C SER A 100 7.26 14.24 -11.02
N PHE A 101 6.09 14.79 -11.33
CA PHE A 101 4.99 15.02 -10.41
C PHE A 101 3.77 14.30 -10.97
N ILE A 102 3.19 13.42 -10.16
CA ILE A 102 1.96 12.71 -10.52
C ILE A 102 0.90 13.18 -9.51
N ASP A 103 -0.12 13.84 -10.02
CA ASP A 103 -1.34 14.09 -9.27
C ASP A 103 -2.18 12.81 -9.29
N ALA A 104 -2.15 12.04 -8.20
CA ALA A 104 -2.97 10.85 -8.04
C ALA A 104 -4.39 11.20 -7.55
N GLY A 105 -4.81 12.45 -7.75
CA GLY A 105 -6.10 13.02 -7.36
C GLY A 105 -6.09 13.49 -5.90
N ARG A 106 -6.09 12.55 -4.95
CA ARG A 106 -6.16 12.88 -3.51
C ARG A 106 -4.81 13.12 -2.85
N PHE A 107 -3.72 12.82 -3.54
CA PHE A 107 -2.37 12.96 -3.03
C PHE A 107 -1.37 13.10 -4.17
N THR A 108 -0.17 13.54 -3.82
CA THR A 108 0.91 13.79 -4.79
C THR A 108 1.98 12.73 -4.69
N VAL A 109 2.45 12.25 -5.85
CA VAL A 109 3.65 11.41 -5.95
C VAL A 109 4.73 12.22 -6.63
N ARG A 110 5.93 12.27 -6.03
CA ARG A 110 7.09 12.95 -6.61
C ARG A 110 8.23 11.97 -6.76
N ILE A 111 8.78 11.87 -7.97
CA ILE A 111 9.90 10.99 -8.28
C ILE A 111 11.10 11.84 -8.60
N ASN A 112 12.22 11.60 -7.92
CA ASN A 112 13.44 12.37 -8.12
C ASN A 112 14.66 11.59 -7.57
N SER A 113 15.85 12.15 -7.67
CA SER A 113 17.09 11.56 -7.17
C SER A 113 17.79 12.56 -6.24
N GLY A 114 18.10 12.14 -5.02
CA GLY A 114 18.78 12.96 -4.01
C GLY A 114 17.88 14.04 -3.39
N ILE A 115 16.58 13.77 -3.22
CA ILE A 115 15.64 14.75 -2.69
C ILE A 115 15.60 14.84 -1.17
N LEU A 116 16.07 13.81 -0.45
CA LEU A 116 15.94 13.73 1.01
C LEU A 116 16.47 14.98 1.74
N ALA A 117 17.61 15.52 1.30
CA ALA A 117 18.21 16.72 1.89
C ALA A 117 17.35 18.00 1.74
N SER A 118 16.41 18.02 0.79
CA SER A 118 15.50 19.15 0.53
C SER A 118 14.05 18.82 0.91
N LEU A 119 13.80 17.64 1.47
CA LEU A 119 12.47 17.07 1.53
C LEU A 119 11.60 17.69 2.63
N GLY A 120 12.20 18.18 3.71
CA GLY A 120 11.46 18.68 4.87
C GLY A 120 10.44 19.77 4.53
N SER A 121 10.77 20.72 3.66
CA SER A 121 9.84 21.80 3.28
C SER A 121 8.64 21.27 2.50
N ARG A 122 8.84 20.21 1.71
CA ARG A 122 7.79 19.54 0.95
C ARG A 122 6.90 18.70 1.86
N ILE A 123 7.49 17.99 2.82
CA ILE A 123 6.75 17.23 3.84
C ILE A 123 5.81 18.16 4.62
N VAL A 124 6.34 19.27 5.14
CA VAL A 124 5.56 20.23 5.92
C VAL A 124 4.42 20.83 5.09
N ARG A 125 4.65 21.09 3.80
CA ARG A 125 3.61 21.59 2.90
C ARG A 125 2.52 20.55 2.61
N SER A 126 2.92 19.29 2.40
CA SER A 126 1.99 18.20 2.07
C SER A 126 1.19 17.70 3.28
N ALA A 127 1.79 17.74 4.48
CA ALA A 127 1.14 17.36 5.73
C ALA A 127 1.59 18.31 6.85
N PRO A 128 0.95 19.48 6.99
CA PRO A 128 1.21 20.39 8.09
C PRO A 128 0.85 19.73 9.43
N ALA A 129 1.82 19.69 10.35
CA ALA A 129 1.62 19.16 11.70
C ALA A 129 2.50 19.88 12.71
N ALA A 130 2.13 19.84 13.99
CA ALA A 130 2.97 20.36 15.07
C ALA A 130 4.16 19.44 15.36
N ASN A 131 3.95 18.13 15.28
CA ASN A 131 4.96 17.12 15.53
C ASN A 131 5.04 16.13 14.38
N TYR A 132 6.23 15.58 14.14
CA TYR A 132 6.46 14.55 13.15
C TYR A 132 7.05 13.30 13.79
N ILE A 133 6.59 12.15 13.33
CA ILE A 133 7.08 10.83 13.75
C ILE A 133 7.67 10.16 12.53
N LEU A 134 8.99 10.00 12.54
CA LEU A 134 9.72 9.31 11.49
C LEU A 134 9.96 7.87 11.91
N ILE A 135 9.39 6.93 11.17
CA ILE A 135 9.62 5.50 11.36
C ILE A 135 10.39 5.00 10.14
N ALA A 136 11.59 4.48 10.38
CA ALA A 136 12.49 4.03 9.33
C ALA A 136 12.92 2.58 9.52
N ASP A 137 13.17 1.87 8.42
CA ASP A 137 13.87 0.58 8.49
C ASP A 137 15.38 0.80 8.73
N ARG A 138 16.01 -0.18 9.38
CA ARG A 138 17.42 -0.10 9.78
C ARG A 138 18.38 -0.04 8.58
N GLU A 139 18.03 -0.72 7.49
CA GLU A 139 18.91 -0.83 6.32
C GLU A 139 19.06 0.53 5.64
N VAL A 140 17.95 1.26 5.45
CA VAL A 140 17.94 2.59 4.82
C VAL A 140 18.39 3.66 5.80
N ALA A 141 18.03 3.55 7.09
CA ALA A 141 18.34 4.58 8.07
C ALA A 141 19.84 4.88 8.16
N ARG A 142 20.71 3.88 7.97
CA ARG A 142 22.17 4.03 8.08
C ARG A 142 22.76 5.11 7.18
N GLU A 143 22.19 5.32 6.00
CA GLU A 143 22.80 6.19 4.99
C GLU A 143 21.95 7.42 4.65
N HIS A 144 20.65 7.34 4.89
CA HIS A 144 19.71 8.32 4.34
C HIS A 144 18.95 9.10 5.41
N ILE A 145 18.99 8.66 6.68
CA ILE A 145 18.19 9.30 7.74
C ILE A 145 18.67 10.71 8.07
N ASP A 146 19.98 10.93 8.06
CA ASP A 146 20.58 12.20 8.45
C ASP A 146 20.22 13.33 7.48
N ALA A 147 20.18 13.01 6.18
CA ALA A 147 19.75 13.96 5.15
C ALA A 147 18.30 14.42 5.39
N LEU A 148 17.40 13.47 5.68
CA LEU A 148 15.99 13.78 5.95
C LEU A 148 15.82 14.55 7.27
N MET A 149 16.44 14.08 8.35
CA MET A 149 16.37 14.72 9.67
C MET A 149 16.91 16.15 9.62
N SER A 150 18.06 16.36 8.98
CA SER A 150 18.64 17.70 8.78
C SER A 150 17.69 18.63 8.04
N SER A 151 17.02 18.14 6.99
CA SER A 151 16.06 18.94 6.21
C SER A 151 14.83 19.36 7.03
N MET A 152 14.42 18.56 8.02
CA MET A 152 13.31 18.86 8.92
C MET A 152 13.73 19.79 10.07
N HIS A 153 14.92 19.56 10.63
CA HIS A 153 15.48 20.41 11.69
C HIS A 153 15.76 21.83 11.21
N ALA A 154 16.20 22.00 9.95
CA ALA A 154 16.36 23.32 9.33
C ALA A 154 15.07 24.16 9.31
N LEU A 155 13.91 23.53 9.52
CA LEU A 155 12.60 24.18 9.61
C LEU A 155 12.08 24.32 11.04
N ASN A 156 12.94 24.07 12.04
CA ASN A 156 12.59 24.04 13.47
C ASN A 156 11.43 23.09 13.78
N ARG A 157 11.34 21.95 13.07
CA ARG A 157 10.29 20.95 13.30
C ARG A 157 10.76 19.89 14.29
N ARG A 158 9.89 19.56 15.24
CA ARG A 158 10.10 18.45 16.17
C ARG A 158 9.84 17.13 15.43
N VAL A 159 10.89 16.32 15.27
CA VAL A 159 10.82 14.99 14.67
C VAL A 159 11.37 13.96 15.65
N ASN A 160 10.54 13.00 16.07
CA ASN A 160 11.04 11.85 16.82
C ASN A 160 11.27 10.67 15.85
N LEU A 161 12.42 10.01 15.98
CA LEU A 161 12.84 8.90 15.12
C LEU A 161 12.68 7.55 15.83
N LYS A 162 12.06 6.59 15.15
CA LYS A 162 12.04 5.18 15.53
C LYS A 162 12.63 4.34 14.40
N ILE A 163 13.66 3.56 14.72
CA ILE A 163 14.28 2.62 13.76
C ILE A 163 13.79 1.21 14.09
N LEU A 164 13.32 0.50 13.07
CA LEU A 164 12.84 -0.88 13.15
C LEU A 164 13.72 -1.82 12.32
N PRO A 165 13.77 -3.13 12.65
CA PRO A 165 14.42 -4.10 11.77
C PRO A 165 13.71 -4.13 10.40
N ALA A 166 14.46 -4.46 9.35
CA ALA A 166 13.88 -4.70 8.03
C ALA A 166 13.25 -6.11 7.95
N GLY A 167 12.28 -6.29 7.06
CA GLY A 167 11.70 -7.60 6.73
C GLY A 167 10.40 -7.96 7.47
N GLU A 168 9.94 -9.19 7.26
CA GLU A 168 8.59 -9.66 7.63
C GLU A 168 8.35 -9.70 9.14
N VAL A 169 9.41 -9.78 9.96
CA VAL A 169 9.32 -9.73 11.43
C VAL A 169 8.61 -8.44 11.90
N THR A 170 8.83 -7.35 11.16
CA THR A 170 8.21 -6.05 11.41
C THR A 170 6.72 -6.06 11.10
N ARG A 171 6.25 -6.92 10.18
CA ARG A 171 4.82 -7.06 9.85
C ARG A 171 4.09 -7.91 10.90
N SER A 172 4.00 -7.39 12.13
CA SER A 172 3.36 -8.10 13.23
C SER A 172 2.56 -7.16 14.14
N ARG A 173 1.53 -7.70 14.78
CA ARG A 173 0.74 -6.96 15.78
C ARG A 173 1.59 -6.45 16.94
N ARG A 174 2.57 -7.26 17.37
CA ARG A 174 3.51 -6.90 18.42
C ARG A 174 4.34 -5.67 18.04
N THR A 175 4.83 -5.61 16.80
CA THR A 175 5.57 -4.43 16.33
C THR A 175 4.66 -3.21 16.27
N LYS A 176 3.42 -3.37 15.80
CA LYS A 176 2.41 -2.29 15.83
C LYS A 176 2.18 -1.76 17.25
N GLU A 177 1.90 -2.64 18.21
CA GLU A 177 1.69 -2.32 19.62
C GLU A 177 2.87 -1.52 20.19
N GLN A 178 4.10 -2.00 19.97
CA GLN A 178 5.33 -1.33 20.43
C GLN A 178 5.52 0.08 19.84
N ILE A 179 5.09 0.29 18.59
CA ILE A 179 5.13 1.62 17.96
C ILE A 179 4.07 2.52 18.58
N GLU A 180 2.85 2.02 18.78
CA GLU A 180 1.75 2.78 19.38
C GLU A 180 2.09 3.22 20.81
N ASP A 181 2.60 2.32 21.65
CA ASP A 181 3.04 2.63 23.02
C ASP A 181 4.16 3.68 23.02
N TRP A 182 5.11 3.55 22.10
CA TRP A 182 6.19 4.53 21.93
C TRP A 182 5.67 5.90 21.46
N MET A 183 4.66 5.94 20.59
CA MET A 183 4.03 7.19 20.15
C MET A 183 3.30 7.89 21.31
N VAL A 184 2.62 7.13 22.17
CA VAL A 184 1.96 7.69 23.37
C VAL A 184 3.00 8.31 24.31
N THR A 185 4.07 7.57 24.61
CA THR A 185 5.12 8.02 25.56
C THR A 185 5.96 9.19 25.04
N THR A 186 6.08 9.34 23.72
CA THR A 186 6.76 10.51 23.09
C THR A 186 5.89 11.76 23.01
N GLY A 187 4.62 11.68 23.44
CA GLY A 187 3.69 12.81 23.46
C GLY A 187 3.03 13.09 22.12
N CYS A 188 2.81 12.06 21.28
CA CYS A 188 2.10 12.23 20.01
C CYS A 188 0.64 12.63 20.25
N THR A 189 0.22 13.73 19.64
CA THR A 189 -1.17 14.24 19.68
C THR A 189 -1.85 14.10 18.32
N LYS A 190 -3.13 14.50 18.20
CA LYS A 190 -3.88 14.47 16.94
C LYS A 190 -3.23 15.36 15.85
N ASN A 191 -2.41 16.34 16.26
CA ASN A 191 -1.65 17.19 15.37
C ASN A 191 -0.24 16.63 15.10
N THR A 192 -0.17 15.33 14.77
CA THR A 192 1.07 14.61 14.47
C THR A 192 0.99 14.04 13.05
N CYS A 193 2.07 14.15 12.28
CA CYS A 193 2.20 13.45 10.99
C CYS A 193 3.17 12.29 11.12
N ILE A 194 2.78 11.12 10.62
CA ILE A 194 3.66 9.96 10.49
C ILE A 194 4.39 10.03 9.15
N ILE A 195 5.70 9.82 9.17
CA ILE A 195 6.56 9.67 8.01
C ILE A 195 7.10 8.25 8.05
N SER A 196 6.78 7.45 7.03
CA SER A 196 7.34 6.11 6.87
C SER A 196 8.46 6.14 5.82
N MET A 197 9.64 5.66 6.18
CA MET A 197 10.80 5.60 5.29
C MET A 197 11.37 4.18 5.25
N GLY A 198 11.04 3.45 4.20
CA GLY A 198 11.45 2.05 4.12
C GLY A 198 10.70 1.25 3.06
N GLY A 199 10.89 -0.06 3.10
CA GLY A 199 10.20 -0.99 2.21
C GLY A 199 8.70 -1.15 2.50
N LYS A 200 8.02 -1.94 1.65
CA LYS A 200 6.57 -2.15 1.67
C LYS A 200 6.02 -2.56 3.04
N ILE A 201 6.72 -3.48 3.72
CA ILE A 201 6.30 -4.03 5.02
C ILE A 201 6.20 -2.94 6.09
N LEU A 202 7.22 -2.07 6.17
CA LEU A 202 7.24 -0.97 7.14
C LEU A 202 6.08 -0.01 6.87
N GLN A 203 5.85 0.32 5.60
CA GLN A 203 4.78 1.22 5.18
C GLN A 203 3.40 0.66 5.49
N ASP A 204 3.20 -0.65 5.36
CA ASP A 204 1.95 -1.31 5.72
C ASP A 204 1.70 -1.15 7.24
N VAL A 205 2.70 -1.41 8.08
CA VAL A 205 2.55 -1.20 9.53
C VAL A 205 2.27 0.27 9.88
N CYS A 206 3.04 1.20 9.31
CA CYS A 206 2.87 2.63 9.54
C CYS A 206 1.52 3.14 9.03
N GLY A 207 1.04 2.64 7.89
CA GLY A 207 -0.25 3.01 7.33
C GLY A 207 -1.41 2.46 8.14
N PHE A 208 -1.29 1.26 8.70
CA PHE A 208 -2.29 0.77 9.65
C PHE A 208 -2.37 1.68 10.87
N ILE A 209 -1.23 2.01 11.48
CA ILE A 209 -1.14 2.90 12.64
C ILE A 209 -1.68 4.29 12.32
N ALA A 210 -1.36 4.83 11.14
CA ALA A 210 -1.85 6.14 10.72
C ALA A 210 -3.37 6.20 10.67
N VAL A 211 -4.08 5.12 10.28
CA VAL A 211 -5.54 5.11 10.30
C VAL A 211 -6.11 4.91 11.71
N THR A 212 -5.47 4.09 12.55
CA THR A 212 -6.03 3.71 13.86
C THR A 212 -5.67 4.66 14.98
N TYR A 213 -4.46 5.21 14.98
CA TYR A 213 -3.98 6.08 16.05
C TYR A 213 -4.74 7.39 16.05
N MET A 214 -5.34 7.75 17.20
CA MET A 214 -6.19 8.94 17.36
C MET A 214 -7.28 9.10 16.27
N MET A 215 -7.79 7.97 15.79
CA MET A 215 -8.82 7.91 14.73
C MET A 215 -8.38 8.49 13.38
N GLY A 216 -7.07 8.61 13.14
CA GLY A 216 -6.51 9.07 11.88
C GLY A 216 -5.45 10.15 12.05
N LEU A 217 -4.27 9.91 11.51
CA LEU A 217 -3.16 10.85 11.37
C LEU A 217 -2.73 10.97 9.89
N PRO A 218 -2.23 12.14 9.46
CA PRO A 218 -1.58 12.29 8.16
C PRO A 218 -0.39 11.35 8.00
N LEU A 219 -0.26 10.72 6.83
CA LEU A 219 0.84 9.82 6.49
C LEU A 219 1.62 10.35 5.27
N ILE A 220 2.93 10.47 5.43
CA ILE A 220 3.88 10.62 4.33
C ILE A 220 4.59 9.29 4.11
N ILE A 221 4.74 8.89 2.84
CA ILE A 221 5.43 7.66 2.46
C ILE A 221 6.68 8.00 1.65
N ILE A 222 7.81 7.45 2.08
CA ILE A 222 9.11 7.52 1.40
C ILE A 222 9.54 6.09 1.10
N PRO A 223 9.15 5.52 -0.07
CA PRO A 223 9.52 4.17 -0.44
C PRO A 223 11.00 4.09 -0.80
N THR A 224 11.63 3.01 -0.36
CA THR A 224 13.08 2.78 -0.53
C THR A 224 13.39 1.49 -1.28
N THR A 225 12.40 0.61 -1.44
CA THR A 225 12.49 -0.61 -2.24
C THR A 225 11.70 -0.46 -3.52
N LEU A 226 12.19 -1.08 -4.61
CA LEU A 226 11.58 -0.92 -5.94
C LEU A 226 10.12 -1.40 -5.98
N ASP A 227 9.79 -2.49 -5.29
CA ASP A 227 8.42 -2.99 -5.17
C ASP A 227 7.50 -1.99 -4.45
N ALA A 228 7.97 -1.37 -3.36
CA ALA A 228 7.24 -0.34 -2.65
C ALA A 228 7.03 0.92 -3.51
N MET A 229 8.04 1.31 -4.29
CA MET A 229 7.95 2.43 -5.24
C MET A 229 6.89 2.18 -6.31
N LEU A 230 6.74 0.94 -6.78
CA LEU A 230 5.74 0.59 -7.80
C LEU A 230 4.30 0.54 -7.27
N GLU A 231 4.10 0.29 -5.97
CA GLU A 231 2.75 0.15 -5.37
C GLU A 231 2.31 1.36 -4.53
N CYS A 232 3.17 2.37 -4.33
CA CYS A 232 2.87 3.52 -3.47
C CYS A 232 1.92 4.55 -4.10
N SER A 233 1.72 4.52 -5.42
CA SER A 233 0.90 5.48 -6.18
C SER A 233 -0.61 5.17 -6.17
N LEU A 234 -1.04 4.13 -5.48
CA LEU A 234 -2.44 3.68 -5.43
C LEU A 234 -3.01 3.77 -4.02
N LYS A 235 -4.34 3.85 -3.91
CA LYS A 235 -5.04 3.64 -2.63
C LYS A 235 -4.61 2.29 -2.05
N ARG A 236 -3.95 2.31 -0.89
CA ARG A 236 -3.29 1.12 -0.34
C ARG A 236 -4.24 0.33 0.53
N LYS A 237 -4.43 -0.94 0.19
CA LYS A 237 -5.03 -1.95 1.08
C LYS A 237 -3.91 -2.52 1.93
N ILE A 238 -4.02 -2.35 3.23
CA ILE A 238 -3.02 -2.73 4.20
C ILE A 238 -3.63 -3.77 5.13
N ALA A 239 -2.87 -4.80 5.49
CA ALA A 239 -3.28 -5.78 6.47
C ALA A 239 -2.10 -6.25 7.32
N ILE A 240 -2.37 -6.52 8.60
CA ILE A 240 -1.40 -7.09 9.53
C ILE A 240 -1.78 -8.55 9.78
N PRO A 241 -0.81 -9.49 9.67
CA PRO A 241 -1.09 -10.90 9.86
C PRO A 241 -1.47 -11.24 11.31
N ILE A 242 -2.22 -12.33 11.46
CA ILE A 242 -2.71 -12.88 12.73
C ILE A 242 -2.34 -14.36 12.79
N GLY A 243 -1.83 -14.82 13.95
CA GLY A 243 -1.57 -16.24 14.22
C GLY A 243 -0.81 -16.90 13.07
N ASP A 244 -1.50 -17.80 12.35
CA ASP A 244 -1.04 -18.57 11.19
C ASP A 244 -0.66 -17.74 9.93
N GLY A 245 -0.39 -16.45 10.05
CA GLY A 245 0.02 -15.58 8.94
C GLY A 245 -1.13 -15.03 8.10
N LYS A 246 -2.40 -15.26 8.49
CA LYS A 246 -3.57 -14.76 7.76
C LYS A 246 -3.67 -13.24 7.88
N SER A 247 -3.62 -12.54 6.74
CA SER A 247 -3.70 -11.08 6.66
C SER A 247 -5.15 -10.61 6.45
N VAL A 248 -6.01 -10.86 7.44
CA VAL A 248 -7.46 -10.59 7.36
C VAL A 248 -7.90 -9.32 8.09
N ILE A 249 -7.07 -8.78 8.99
CA ILE A 249 -7.33 -7.50 9.63
C ILE A 249 -6.53 -6.43 8.91
N GLY A 250 -7.27 -5.49 8.33
CA GLY A 250 -6.71 -4.49 7.44
C GLY A 250 -7.53 -3.22 7.40
N THR A 251 -6.98 -2.25 6.68
CA THR A 251 -7.60 -0.97 6.42
C THR A 251 -7.17 -0.47 5.04
N GLU A 252 -7.85 0.55 4.56
CA GLU A 252 -7.45 1.28 3.36
C GLU A 252 -6.95 2.66 3.75
N ILE A 253 -5.80 3.06 3.21
CA ILE A 253 -5.25 4.39 3.45
C ILE A 253 -4.89 5.09 2.14
N THR A 254 -5.10 6.41 2.13
CA THR A 254 -4.55 7.33 1.14
C THR A 254 -3.52 8.20 1.85
N PRO A 255 -2.23 8.17 1.47
CA PRO A 255 -1.23 9.03 2.09
C PRO A 255 -1.47 10.49 1.72
N SER A 256 -0.90 11.42 2.48
CA SER A 256 -0.90 12.85 2.16
C SER A 256 0.05 13.16 0.98
N ALA A 257 1.19 12.48 0.93
CA ALA A 257 2.10 12.51 -0.22
C ALA A 257 3.06 11.32 -0.21
N VAL A 258 3.61 11.06 -1.38
CA VAL A 258 4.63 10.05 -1.61
C VAL A 258 5.86 10.68 -2.25
N PHE A 259 7.03 10.44 -1.68
CA PHE A 259 8.29 10.98 -2.16
C PHE A 259 9.25 9.84 -2.49
N ILE A 260 9.48 9.61 -3.78
CA ILE A 260 10.36 8.57 -4.28
C ILE A 260 11.73 9.17 -4.55
N ASP A 261 12.74 8.72 -3.79
CA ASP A 261 14.14 9.05 -4.03
C ASP A 261 14.89 7.85 -4.61
N LEU A 262 15.25 7.97 -5.89
CA LEU A 262 15.97 6.92 -6.63
C LEU A 262 17.36 6.62 -6.08
N GLN A 263 17.98 7.52 -5.29
CA GLN A 263 19.27 7.23 -4.66
C GLN A 263 19.19 6.11 -3.64
N THR A 264 18.02 5.88 -3.05
CA THR A 264 17.81 4.79 -2.08
C THR A 264 17.96 3.41 -2.71
N LEU A 265 17.77 3.29 -4.04
CA LEU A 265 17.95 2.02 -4.76
C LEU A 265 19.42 1.64 -4.98
N LYS A 266 20.37 2.58 -4.84
CA LYS A 266 21.80 2.29 -5.06
C LYS A 266 22.35 1.24 -4.10
N ASN A 267 21.79 1.18 -2.89
CA ASN A 267 22.21 0.25 -1.83
C ASN A 267 21.25 -0.92 -1.66
N ALA A 268 20.22 -1.02 -2.52
CA ALA A 268 19.29 -2.11 -2.48
C ALA A 268 20.01 -3.41 -2.84
N SER A 269 19.72 -4.48 -2.09
CA SER A 269 20.27 -5.79 -2.41
C SER A 269 19.78 -6.26 -3.80
N PRO A 270 20.59 -7.05 -4.54
CA PRO A 270 20.15 -7.62 -5.82
C PRO A 270 18.84 -8.40 -5.72
N ARG A 271 18.56 -8.99 -4.55
CA ARG A 271 17.29 -9.67 -4.27
C ARG A 271 16.11 -8.69 -4.27
N GLN A 272 16.19 -7.59 -3.51
CA GLN A 272 15.14 -6.57 -3.46
C GLN A 272 14.86 -5.96 -4.84
N LEU A 273 15.91 -5.72 -5.64
CA LEU A 273 15.74 -5.22 -7.01
C LEU A 273 15.05 -6.25 -7.90
N ARG A 274 15.43 -7.54 -7.83
CA ARG A 274 14.75 -8.60 -8.58
C ARG A 274 13.27 -8.73 -8.22
N ASP A 275 12.92 -8.62 -6.93
CA ASP A 275 11.53 -8.70 -6.48
C ASP A 275 10.70 -7.54 -7.08
N GLY A 276 11.24 -6.33 -7.11
CA GLY A 276 10.60 -5.17 -7.76
C GLY A 276 10.51 -5.30 -9.29
N ILE A 277 11.55 -5.82 -9.95
CA ILE A 277 11.54 -6.07 -11.40
C ILE A 277 10.48 -7.13 -11.75
N ALA A 278 10.40 -8.21 -10.98
CA ALA A 278 9.40 -9.27 -11.18
C ALA A 278 7.98 -8.71 -11.04
N LEU A 279 7.75 -7.82 -10.07
CA LEU A 279 6.50 -7.10 -9.94
C LEU A 279 6.21 -6.23 -11.17
N ALA A 280 7.17 -5.43 -11.65
CA ALA A 280 7.00 -4.58 -12.82
C ALA A 280 6.64 -5.38 -14.08
N ILE A 281 7.33 -6.52 -14.30
CA ILE A 281 7.03 -7.44 -15.40
C ILE A 281 5.61 -7.99 -15.28
N ARG A 282 5.24 -8.48 -14.09
CA ARG A 282 3.90 -9.02 -13.82
C ARG A 282 2.82 -7.98 -14.08
N THR A 283 3.01 -6.75 -13.63
CA THR A 283 2.09 -5.63 -13.88
C THR A 283 2.02 -5.30 -15.38
N GLY A 284 3.16 -5.31 -16.09
CA GLY A 284 3.17 -5.07 -17.53
C GLY A 284 2.43 -6.13 -18.34
N ILE A 285 2.59 -7.41 -17.98
CA ILE A 285 1.87 -8.52 -18.62
C ILE A 285 0.36 -8.41 -18.31
N ALA A 286 0.01 -8.19 -17.04
CA ALA A 286 -1.38 -8.23 -16.60
C ALA A 286 -2.21 -7.03 -17.08
N SER A 287 -1.63 -5.82 -17.08
CA SER A 287 -2.42 -4.60 -17.19
C SER A 287 -1.79 -3.46 -17.99
N ASP A 288 -0.48 -3.49 -18.30
CA ASP A 288 0.16 -2.42 -19.07
C ASP A 288 1.17 -2.93 -20.10
N ARG A 289 0.67 -3.15 -21.32
CA ARG A 289 1.50 -3.54 -22.46
C ARG A 289 2.66 -2.58 -22.73
N THR A 290 2.51 -1.29 -22.46
CA THR A 290 3.57 -0.30 -22.70
C THR A 290 4.70 -0.47 -21.69
N LEU A 291 4.36 -0.73 -20.42
CA LEU A 291 5.33 -1.10 -19.40
C LEU A 291 6.07 -2.39 -19.77
N PHE A 292 5.34 -3.41 -20.25
CA PHE A 292 5.97 -4.65 -20.70
C PHE A 292 6.97 -4.42 -21.84
N VAL A 293 6.59 -3.65 -22.86
CA VAL A 293 7.48 -3.32 -23.98
C VAL A 293 8.68 -2.49 -23.51
N LEU A 294 8.48 -1.53 -22.60
CA LEU A 294 9.57 -0.74 -22.01
C LEU A 294 10.59 -1.66 -21.33
N ILE A 295 10.12 -2.64 -20.56
CA ILE A 295 10.99 -3.61 -19.87
C ILE A 295 11.72 -4.51 -20.88
N ASP A 296 11.02 -5.05 -21.88
CA ASP A 296 11.58 -5.93 -22.91
C ASP A 296 12.68 -5.23 -23.73
N GLU A 297 12.43 -3.98 -24.16
CA GLU A 297 13.39 -3.19 -24.94
C GLU A 297 14.61 -2.74 -24.14
N ASN A 298 14.48 -2.62 -22.81
CA ASN A 298 15.55 -2.16 -21.93
C ASN A 298 16.05 -3.27 -20.99
N ALA A 299 15.85 -4.55 -21.35
CA ALA A 299 16.20 -5.69 -20.51
C ALA A 299 17.67 -5.67 -20.05
N HIS A 300 18.59 -5.25 -20.92
CA HIS A 300 20.01 -5.11 -20.61
C HIS A 300 20.28 -4.07 -19.49
N LEU A 301 19.61 -2.92 -19.52
CA LEU A 301 19.73 -1.89 -18.48
C LEU A 301 19.12 -2.35 -17.15
N ILE A 302 18.01 -3.08 -17.21
CA ILE A 302 17.34 -3.64 -16.03
C ILE A 302 18.23 -4.70 -15.36
N GLN A 303 18.89 -5.55 -16.14
CA GLN A 303 19.85 -6.55 -15.65
C GLN A 303 21.08 -5.91 -14.98
N GLN A 304 21.48 -4.72 -15.43
CA GLN A 304 22.57 -3.93 -14.86
C GLN A 304 22.12 -3.05 -13.69
N TYR A 305 20.84 -3.11 -13.29
CA TYR A 305 20.25 -2.27 -12.24
C TYR A 305 20.42 -0.77 -12.49
N ASP A 306 20.34 -0.34 -13.75
CA ASP A 306 20.44 1.07 -14.09
C ASP A 306 19.26 1.88 -13.50
N VAL A 307 19.59 2.85 -12.66
CA VAL A 307 18.60 3.69 -11.96
C VAL A 307 17.78 4.54 -12.92
N THR A 308 18.32 4.88 -14.10
CA THR A 308 17.63 5.71 -15.09
C THR A 308 16.42 5.00 -15.69
N ILE A 309 16.51 3.69 -15.94
CA ILE A 309 15.37 2.91 -16.43
C ILE A 309 14.34 2.69 -15.32
N PHE A 310 14.77 2.54 -14.06
CA PHE A 310 13.83 2.43 -12.94
C PHE A 310 12.97 3.68 -12.76
N SER A 311 13.51 4.88 -13.00
CA SER A 311 12.68 6.10 -13.01
C SER A 311 11.51 6.01 -13.99
N LYS A 312 11.73 5.41 -15.18
CA LYS A 312 10.69 5.25 -16.20
C LYS A 312 9.70 4.15 -15.85
N VAL A 313 10.21 3.05 -15.31
CA VAL A 313 9.39 1.92 -14.84
C VAL A 313 8.47 2.33 -13.70
N ILE A 314 8.96 3.10 -12.72
CA ILE A 314 8.17 3.57 -11.57
C ILE A 314 7.13 4.61 -11.98
N HIS A 315 7.46 5.48 -12.92
CA HIS A 315 6.53 6.51 -13.39
C HIS A 315 5.34 5.95 -14.15
N ARG A 316 5.54 4.80 -14.81
CA ARG A 316 4.55 4.23 -15.71
C ARG A 316 3.48 3.45 -14.94
#